data_AF-A0A7X8UWZ7-F1
#
_entry.id   AF-A0A7X8UWZ7-F1
#
_cell.length_a   1.000
_cell.length_b   1.000
_cell.length_c   1.000
_cell.angle_alpha   90.00
_cell.angle_beta   90.00
_cell.angle_gamma   90.00
#
_symmetry.space_group_name_H-M   'P 1'
#
loop_
_entity.id
_entity.type
_entity.pdbx_description
1 polymer ?
#
loop_
_entity_poly.entity_id
_entity_poly.type
_entity_poly.pdbx_seq_one_letter_code
_entity_poly.pdbx_strand_id
1 'polypeptide(L)'
;MPAPIRRTGTWVGLVVSLLLALLAWPLINTCVHQTRLMIPRIDGFDDARAMQAAIQRLYHDPGIWAVQQSFALLADPGLDEFDPARFKQIDSGNSLYDYGRLLLLLRRTNAAATQPEKGYPQLVREIRQLITAPPARLHLKRSRESMYTTLTANGMSPRRAAASMDFFSTGEYRAVLRELTQRLKDAADLWMSRGQIEDAREAQRLILRLLTDLVTDSPIPEVALLAAEPVLPETLRALEHEQPARIIEEFHPRWHGHHTEERVNIMPHTGNLPLANHEHTLVMRSLCAAVITIVTWLVFAFASLLWLLVSGLSNTPDDGHPRWHRPNTARLISPVVALVPFVFLVLFVTGNPGRFTWLISYPTIPASIMLAAWVPLVVKVIARLNMQPPAGFEDRWRPRWLLILLALLVLATVVMALVWPVPNDSWRPPPVVQRFRILIPSIGVFVLVSAAFWSLVDFLYRRRARLPAGVYARANLSVAAGSLLLLSVVGLGILLANQYRDQRHEQAFVRAAADPLADRLGPAWDKDYFEPVRRLLQE
;
A
#
# COMPACT_ATOMS: atom_id res chain seq x y z
N MET A 1 13.01 15.32 65.67
CA MET A 1 11.90 15.31 64.68
C MET A 1 12.47 14.88 63.33
N PRO A 2 12.04 13.75 62.74
CA PRO A 2 12.49 13.37 61.41
C PRO A 2 11.81 14.28 60.38
N ALA A 3 12.60 14.83 59.45
CA ALA A 3 12.14 15.72 58.39
C ALA A 3 11.12 15.01 57.48
N PRO A 4 10.06 15.70 57.02
CA PRO A 4 9.07 15.11 56.14
C PRO A 4 9.73 14.69 54.82
N ILE A 5 9.54 13.42 54.47
CA ILE A 5 10.09 12.77 53.29
C ILE A 5 9.67 13.52 52.02
N ARG A 6 10.69 13.94 51.26
CA ARG A 6 10.73 14.31 49.83
C ARG A 6 9.73 13.51 48.96
N ARG A 7 8.45 13.91 48.91
CA ARG A 7 7.43 13.26 48.04
C ARG A 7 7.00 14.14 46.86
N THR A 8 7.02 15.46 46.93
CA THR A 8 6.37 16.30 45.90
C THR A 8 7.02 16.23 44.51
N GLY A 9 8.36 16.20 44.41
CA GLY A 9 9.06 16.18 43.11
C GLY A 9 8.98 14.84 42.36
N THR A 10 8.94 13.70 43.06
CA THR A 10 8.83 12.37 42.48
C THR A 10 7.40 12.07 42.02
N TRP A 11 6.39 12.52 42.77
CA TRP A 11 4.98 12.36 42.38
C TRP A 11 4.61 13.17 41.13
N VAL A 12 5.10 14.40 40.99
CA VAL A 12 4.87 15.21 39.78
C VAL A 12 5.53 14.57 38.55
N GLY A 13 6.76 14.05 38.68
CA GLY A 13 7.43 13.33 37.60
C GLY A 13 6.68 12.05 37.18
N LEU A 14 6.17 11.29 38.15
CA LEU A 14 5.42 10.05 37.91
C LEU A 14 4.05 10.31 37.27
N VAL A 15 3.34 11.36 37.70
CA VAL A 15 2.07 11.82 37.11
C VAL A 15 2.27 12.33 35.69
N VAL A 16 3.34 13.09 35.42
CA VAL A 16 3.68 13.54 34.06
C VAL A 16 4.05 12.37 33.16
N SER A 17 4.83 11.40 33.65
CA SER A 17 5.13 10.16 32.89
C SER A 17 3.87 9.32 32.61
N LEU A 18 2.93 9.24 33.55
CA LEU A 18 1.63 8.56 33.37
C LEU A 18 0.74 9.28 32.34
N LEU A 19 0.65 10.61 32.41
CA LEU A 19 -0.10 11.43 31.44
C LEU A 19 0.51 11.33 30.04
N LEU A 20 1.84 11.31 29.95
CA LEU A 20 2.56 11.12 28.69
C LEU A 20 2.32 9.70 28.13
N ALA A 21 2.35 8.66 28.96
CA ALA A 21 2.02 7.29 28.54
C ALA A 21 0.57 7.16 28.05
N LEU A 22 -0.38 7.85 28.69
CA LEU A 22 -1.78 7.94 28.24
C LEU A 22 -1.91 8.63 26.87
N LEU A 23 -1.06 9.61 26.54
CA LEU A 23 -1.04 10.28 25.23
C LEU A 23 -0.38 9.43 24.13
N ALA A 24 0.54 8.52 24.49
CA ALA A 24 1.16 7.60 23.54
C ALA A 24 0.29 6.37 23.22
N TRP A 25 -0.65 6.01 24.10
CA TRP A 25 -1.54 4.87 23.92
C TRP A 25 -2.40 4.94 22.64
N PRO A 26 -3.02 6.08 22.26
CA PRO A 26 -3.72 6.21 20.99
C PRO A 26 -2.83 5.98 19.75
N LEU A 27 -1.57 6.41 19.80
CA LEU A 27 -0.57 6.20 18.73
C LEU A 27 -0.23 4.72 18.57
N ILE A 28 0.07 4.04 19.69
CA ILE A 28 0.34 2.61 19.71
C ILE A 28 -0.91 1.84 19.24
N ASN A 29 -2.09 2.19 19.73
CA ASN A 29 -3.34 1.53 19.36
C ASN A 29 -3.68 1.74 17.87
N THR A 30 -3.43 2.93 17.32
CA THR A 30 -3.62 3.21 15.89
C THR A 30 -2.64 2.41 15.04
N CYS A 31 -1.35 2.36 15.42
CA CYS A 31 -0.37 1.53 14.71
C CYS A 31 -0.71 0.03 14.79
N VAL A 32 -1.13 -0.45 15.97
CA VAL A 32 -1.57 -1.84 16.16
C VAL A 32 -2.82 -2.12 15.33
N HIS A 33 -3.79 -1.20 15.28
CA HIS A 33 -4.99 -1.33 14.46
C HIS A 33 -4.65 -1.36 12.96
N GLN A 34 -3.81 -0.43 12.48
CA GLN A 34 -3.31 -0.40 11.11
C GLN A 34 -2.54 -1.68 10.76
N THR A 35 -1.68 -2.17 11.67
CA THR A 35 -0.93 -3.42 11.46
C THR A 35 -1.86 -4.64 11.47
N ARG A 36 -2.90 -4.66 12.32
CA ARG A 36 -3.93 -5.71 12.30
C ARG A 36 -4.76 -5.67 11.00
N LEU A 37 -4.97 -4.51 10.40
CA LEU A 37 -5.56 -4.40 9.06
C LEU A 37 -4.62 -4.88 7.95
N MET A 38 -3.31 -5.00 8.22
CA MET A 38 -2.30 -5.55 7.31
C MET A 38 -2.05 -7.05 7.51
N ILE A 39 -2.49 -7.65 8.62
CA ILE A 39 -2.37 -9.10 8.86
C ILE A 39 -3.65 -9.77 8.39
N PRO A 40 -3.59 -10.75 7.48
CA PRO A 40 -4.76 -11.39 6.99
C PRO A 40 -5.32 -12.32 8.04
N ARG A 41 -6.46 -11.93 8.62
CA ARG A 41 -7.20 -12.74 9.56
C ARG A 41 -8.66 -12.75 9.14
N ILE A 42 -9.08 -13.87 8.56
CA ILE A 42 -10.48 -14.29 8.55
C ILE A 42 -10.76 -14.89 9.93
N ASP A 43 -10.63 -14.09 11.00
CA ASP A 43 -10.67 -14.62 12.37
C ASP A 43 -11.92 -14.13 13.12
N GLY A 44 -12.80 -13.36 12.47
CA GLY A 44 -14.05 -12.90 13.06
C GLY A 44 -15.22 -13.81 12.70
N PHE A 45 -15.98 -14.27 13.70
CA PHE A 45 -17.27 -14.94 13.51
C PHE A 45 -18.24 -14.10 12.65
N ASP A 46 -18.10 -12.78 12.68
CA ASP A 46 -18.88 -11.82 11.89
C ASP A 46 -18.54 -11.85 10.40
N ASP A 47 -17.25 -11.90 10.05
CA ASP A 47 -16.81 -11.95 8.65
C ASP A 47 -17.22 -13.27 7.99
N ALA A 48 -17.16 -14.38 8.73
CA ALA A 48 -17.64 -15.69 8.25
C ALA A 48 -19.16 -15.68 8.00
N ARG A 49 -19.94 -15.06 8.90
CA ARG A 49 -21.39 -14.89 8.72
C ARG A 49 -21.72 -14.00 7.52
N ALA A 50 -21.04 -12.87 7.38
CA ALA A 50 -21.19 -11.97 6.23
C ALA A 50 -20.87 -12.69 4.92
N MET A 51 -19.80 -13.48 4.90
CA MET A 51 -19.42 -14.29 3.75
C MET A 51 -20.49 -15.34 3.40
N GLN A 52 -20.99 -16.06 4.40
CA GLN A 52 -22.06 -17.04 4.19
C GLN A 52 -23.34 -16.38 3.65
N ALA A 53 -23.72 -15.21 4.16
CA ALA A 53 -24.86 -14.45 3.65
C ALA A 53 -24.66 -14.00 2.20
N ALA A 54 -23.45 -13.55 1.84
CA ALA A 54 -23.11 -13.17 0.47
C ALA A 54 -23.17 -14.36 -0.49
N ILE A 55 -22.62 -15.51 -0.08
CA ILE A 55 -22.70 -16.77 -0.84
C ILE A 55 -24.16 -17.16 -1.08
N GLN A 56 -24.97 -17.18 -0.01
CA GLN A 56 -26.39 -17.49 -0.11
C GLN A 56 -27.09 -16.52 -1.07
N ARG A 57 -26.80 -15.22 -0.98
CA ARG A 57 -27.39 -14.22 -1.86
C ARG A 57 -27.07 -14.47 -3.34
N LEU A 58 -25.83 -14.84 -3.65
CA LEU A 58 -25.40 -15.19 -5.01
C LEU A 58 -26.12 -16.43 -5.54
N TYR A 59 -26.24 -17.49 -4.71
CA TYR A 59 -26.99 -18.70 -5.10
C TYR A 59 -28.47 -18.44 -5.36
N HIS A 60 -29.04 -17.43 -4.72
CA HIS A 60 -30.45 -17.03 -4.92
C HIS A 60 -30.63 -15.96 -6.00
N ASP A 61 -29.57 -15.52 -6.70
CA ASP A 61 -29.70 -14.71 -7.91
C ASP A 61 -29.82 -15.62 -9.13
N PRO A 62 -31.02 -15.73 -9.76
CA PRO A 62 -31.27 -16.75 -10.77
C PRO A 62 -30.39 -16.61 -12.01
N GLY A 63 -30.06 -15.37 -12.41
CA GLY A 63 -29.25 -15.11 -13.62
C GLY A 63 -27.78 -15.49 -13.42
N ILE A 64 -27.20 -15.12 -12.27
CA ILE A 64 -25.82 -15.50 -11.92
C ILE A 64 -25.71 -17.01 -11.79
N TRP A 65 -26.65 -17.63 -11.08
CA TRP A 65 -26.68 -19.07 -10.89
C TRP A 65 -26.80 -19.83 -12.22
N ALA A 66 -27.69 -19.40 -13.12
CA ALA A 66 -27.88 -20.03 -14.42
C ALA A 66 -26.59 -20.00 -15.26
N VAL A 67 -25.87 -18.87 -15.28
CA VAL A 67 -24.57 -18.77 -15.96
C VAL A 67 -23.53 -19.71 -15.34
N GLN A 68 -23.38 -19.71 -14.00
CA GLN A 68 -22.43 -20.59 -13.32
C GLN A 68 -22.69 -22.07 -13.60
N GLN A 69 -23.94 -22.51 -13.49
CA GLN A 69 -24.32 -23.90 -13.78
C GLN A 69 -24.08 -24.26 -15.24
N SER A 70 -24.35 -23.34 -16.17
CA SER A 70 -24.09 -23.58 -17.59
C SER A 70 -22.61 -23.82 -17.88
N PHE A 71 -21.71 -23.02 -17.28
CA PHE A 71 -20.27 -23.21 -17.45
C PHE A 71 -19.74 -24.45 -16.73
N ALA A 72 -20.25 -24.77 -15.55
CA ALA A 72 -19.88 -26.01 -14.85
C ALA A 72 -20.20 -27.26 -15.69
N LEU A 73 -21.37 -27.26 -16.37
CA LEU A 73 -21.72 -28.33 -17.31
C LEU A 73 -20.82 -28.33 -18.55
N LEU A 74 -20.62 -27.18 -19.19
CA LEU A 74 -19.83 -27.07 -20.41
C LEU A 74 -18.33 -27.35 -20.19
N ALA A 75 -17.84 -27.17 -18.97
CA ALA A 75 -16.48 -27.51 -18.58
C ALA A 75 -16.22 -29.03 -18.57
N ASP A 76 -17.26 -29.86 -18.48
CA ASP A 76 -17.13 -31.31 -18.65
C ASP A 76 -16.83 -31.65 -20.12
N PRO A 77 -15.66 -32.22 -20.44
CA PRO A 77 -15.33 -32.62 -21.80
C PRO A 77 -16.19 -33.79 -22.30
N GLY A 78 -16.81 -34.57 -21.41
CA GLY A 78 -17.72 -35.67 -21.74
C GLY A 78 -19.17 -35.26 -21.99
N LEU A 79 -19.50 -33.97 -21.90
CA LEU A 79 -20.86 -33.50 -22.12
C LEU A 79 -21.24 -33.58 -23.61
N ASP A 80 -22.19 -34.47 -23.91
CA ASP A 80 -22.69 -34.64 -25.28
C ASP A 80 -23.85 -33.71 -25.62
N GLU A 81 -24.78 -33.45 -24.69
CA GLU A 81 -25.96 -32.61 -24.93
C GLU A 81 -26.03 -31.44 -23.94
N PHE A 82 -26.44 -30.28 -24.45
CA PHE A 82 -26.69 -29.08 -23.68
C PHE A 82 -28.03 -28.50 -24.14
N ASP A 83 -28.93 -28.24 -23.19
CA ASP A 83 -30.24 -27.65 -23.46
C ASP A 83 -30.23 -26.16 -23.05
N PRO A 84 -30.09 -25.21 -23.99
CA PRO A 84 -30.15 -23.79 -23.69
C PRO A 84 -31.52 -23.35 -23.17
N ALA A 85 -32.61 -24.06 -23.54
CA ALA A 85 -33.96 -23.64 -23.18
C ALA A 85 -34.15 -23.64 -21.66
N ARG A 86 -33.58 -24.63 -20.97
CA ARG A 86 -33.55 -24.71 -19.51
C ARG A 86 -33.00 -23.43 -18.85
N PHE A 87 -31.92 -22.88 -19.38
CA PHE A 87 -31.29 -21.68 -18.83
C PHE A 87 -31.96 -20.39 -19.29
N LYS A 88 -32.45 -20.36 -20.54
CA LYS A 88 -33.22 -19.23 -21.08
C LYS A 88 -34.56 -19.02 -20.40
N GLN A 89 -35.15 -20.04 -19.78
CA GLN A 89 -36.33 -19.85 -18.93
C GLN A 89 -36.02 -18.98 -17.70
N ILE A 90 -34.76 -18.95 -17.26
CA ILE A 90 -34.30 -18.19 -16.09
C ILE A 90 -33.72 -16.83 -16.50
N ASP A 91 -32.91 -16.80 -17.57
CA ASP A 91 -32.26 -15.60 -18.11
C ASP A 91 -32.47 -15.52 -19.63
N SER A 92 -33.68 -15.12 -20.04
CA SER A 92 -34.13 -15.16 -21.44
C SER A 92 -33.40 -14.20 -22.38
N GLY A 93 -32.75 -13.18 -21.82
CA GLY A 93 -32.05 -12.14 -22.58
C GLY A 93 -30.56 -12.43 -22.83
N ASN A 94 -30.07 -13.62 -22.47
CA ASN A 94 -28.66 -13.96 -22.51
C ASN A 94 -28.37 -15.03 -23.57
N SER A 95 -27.64 -14.65 -24.62
CA SER A 95 -27.27 -15.57 -25.70
C SER A 95 -26.10 -16.49 -25.34
N LEU A 96 -25.48 -16.32 -24.17
CA LEU A 96 -24.37 -17.16 -23.72
C LEU A 96 -24.73 -18.66 -23.76
N TYR A 97 -25.98 -19.03 -23.50
CA TYR A 97 -26.42 -20.42 -23.56
C TYR A 97 -26.46 -20.96 -25.00
N ASP A 98 -26.74 -20.13 -25.99
CA ASP A 98 -26.65 -20.51 -27.40
C ASP A 98 -25.19 -20.73 -27.83
N TYR A 99 -24.27 -19.90 -27.31
CA TYR A 99 -22.83 -20.14 -27.48
C TYR A 99 -22.38 -21.46 -26.84
N GLY A 100 -22.96 -21.86 -25.70
CA GLY A 100 -22.74 -23.18 -25.11
C GLY A 100 -23.16 -24.34 -26.02
N ARG A 101 -24.33 -24.22 -26.67
CA ARG A 101 -24.77 -25.19 -27.70
C ARG A 101 -23.84 -25.21 -28.90
N LEU A 102 -23.40 -24.04 -29.36
CA LEU A 102 -22.44 -23.90 -30.46
C LEU A 102 -21.12 -24.59 -30.14
N LEU A 103 -20.61 -24.47 -28.91
CA LEU A 103 -19.40 -25.19 -28.47
C LEU A 103 -19.55 -26.70 -28.63
N LEU A 104 -20.68 -27.28 -28.21
CA LEU A 104 -20.90 -28.73 -28.38
C LEU A 104 -20.99 -29.15 -29.85
N LEU A 105 -21.61 -28.33 -30.70
CA LEU A 105 -21.60 -28.57 -32.15
C LEU A 105 -20.18 -28.58 -32.70
N LEU A 106 -19.35 -27.60 -32.31
CA LEU A 106 -17.94 -27.50 -32.71
C LEU A 106 -17.10 -28.68 -32.20
N ARG A 107 -17.33 -29.15 -30.98
CA ARG A 107 -16.68 -30.35 -30.43
C ARG A 107 -16.98 -31.58 -31.30
N ARG A 108 -18.24 -31.78 -31.68
CA ARG A 108 -18.68 -32.89 -32.53
C ARG A 108 -18.12 -32.81 -33.94
N THR A 109 -18.14 -31.63 -34.58
CA THR A 109 -17.64 -31.47 -35.96
C THR A 109 -16.11 -31.56 -36.06
N ASN A 110 -15.36 -31.07 -35.07
CA ASN A 110 -13.89 -31.14 -35.10
C ASN A 110 -13.34 -32.54 -34.75
N ALA A 111 -14.09 -33.37 -34.00
CA ALA A 111 -13.74 -34.77 -33.77
C ALA A 111 -13.91 -35.64 -35.04
N ALA A 112 -14.77 -35.22 -35.97
CA ALA A 112 -15.07 -35.91 -37.22
C ALA A 112 -14.12 -35.49 -38.36
N ALA A 113 -12.80 -35.52 -38.13
CA ALA A 113 -11.75 -35.17 -39.09
C ALA A 113 -11.85 -35.91 -40.45
N THR A 114 -12.69 -36.94 -40.56
CA THR A 114 -12.90 -37.77 -41.76
C THR A 114 -14.20 -37.49 -42.53
N GLN A 115 -15.20 -36.79 -42.00
CA GLN A 115 -16.47 -36.48 -42.71
C GLN A 115 -17.12 -35.15 -42.26
N PRO A 116 -16.63 -33.99 -42.73
CA PRO A 116 -17.14 -32.67 -42.35
C PRO A 116 -18.54 -32.32 -42.89
N GLU A 117 -19.14 -33.12 -43.78
CA GLU A 117 -20.42 -32.79 -44.44
C GLU A 117 -21.64 -32.99 -43.53
N LYS A 118 -21.55 -33.87 -42.51
CA LYS A 118 -22.64 -34.10 -41.55
C LYS A 118 -22.50 -33.16 -40.35
N GLY A 119 -23.11 -31.99 -40.44
CA GLY A 119 -23.19 -31.01 -39.33
C GLY A 119 -22.82 -29.58 -39.72
N TYR A 120 -22.11 -29.40 -40.83
CA TYR A 120 -21.71 -28.09 -41.34
C TYR A 120 -22.89 -27.11 -41.58
N PRO A 121 -24.01 -27.51 -42.22
CA PRO A 121 -25.15 -26.59 -42.43
C PRO A 121 -25.78 -26.12 -41.12
N GLN A 122 -25.80 -26.99 -40.10
CA GLN A 122 -26.33 -26.64 -38.79
C GLN A 122 -25.39 -25.67 -38.08
N LEU A 123 -24.06 -25.87 -38.18
CA LEU A 123 -23.07 -24.98 -37.59
C LEU A 123 -23.14 -23.57 -38.16
N VAL A 124 -23.17 -23.42 -39.49
CA VAL A 124 -23.31 -22.12 -40.17
C VAL A 124 -24.62 -21.43 -39.78
N ARG A 125 -25.74 -22.17 -39.72
CA ARG A 125 -27.03 -21.62 -39.31
C ARG A 125 -26.99 -21.04 -37.89
N GLU A 126 -26.41 -21.76 -36.94
CA GLU A 126 -26.34 -21.31 -35.54
C GLU A 126 -25.40 -20.10 -35.40
N ILE A 127 -24.30 -20.04 -36.15
CA ILE A 127 -23.42 -18.86 -36.22
C ILE A 127 -24.19 -17.63 -36.70
N ARG A 128 -24.92 -17.73 -37.82
CA ARG A 128 -25.71 -16.62 -38.37
C ARG A 128 -26.79 -16.13 -37.41
N GLN A 129 -27.47 -17.05 -36.74
CA GLN A 129 -28.47 -16.71 -35.72
C GLN A 129 -27.84 -15.95 -34.56
N LEU A 130 -26.67 -16.39 -34.11
CA LEU A 130 -25.95 -15.75 -33.01
C LEU A 130 -25.36 -14.38 -33.34
N ILE A 131 -25.17 -14.02 -34.61
CA ILE A 131 -24.74 -12.65 -35.00
C ILE A 131 -25.81 -11.61 -34.67
N THR A 132 -27.10 -11.99 -34.66
CA THR A 132 -28.24 -11.08 -34.42
C THR A 132 -28.99 -11.35 -33.12
N ALA A 133 -28.58 -12.38 -32.36
CA ALA A 133 -29.14 -12.73 -31.05
C ALA A 133 -28.98 -11.59 -30.01
N PRO A 134 -29.58 -11.68 -28.82
CA PRO A 134 -29.22 -10.84 -27.67
C PRO A 134 -27.73 -10.94 -27.30
N PRO A 135 -27.15 -10.01 -26.53
CA PRO A 135 -25.73 -10.07 -26.15
C PRO A 135 -25.45 -11.20 -25.14
N ALA A 136 -24.22 -11.72 -25.17
CA ALA A 136 -23.74 -12.69 -24.20
C ALA A 136 -23.36 -11.99 -22.88
N ARG A 137 -23.79 -12.52 -21.73
CA ARG A 137 -23.59 -11.91 -20.41
C ARG A 137 -23.04 -12.92 -19.41
N LEU A 138 -21.96 -12.56 -18.71
CA LEU A 138 -21.37 -13.35 -17.63
C LEU A 138 -21.92 -12.97 -16.26
N HIS A 139 -22.46 -11.75 -16.13
CA HIS A 139 -22.94 -11.17 -14.87
C HIS A 139 -21.86 -11.10 -13.77
N LEU A 140 -20.57 -11.11 -14.10
CA LEU A 140 -19.49 -11.07 -13.09
C LEU A 140 -19.43 -9.72 -12.38
N LYS A 141 -19.64 -8.61 -13.10
CA LYS A 141 -19.75 -7.28 -12.48
C LYS A 141 -20.92 -7.25 -11.48
N ARG A 142 -22.10 -7.70 -11.91
CA ARG A 142 -23.29 -7.81 -11.05
C ARG A 142 -23.05 -8.71 -9.84
N SER A 143 -22.35 -9.83 -10.03
CA SER A 143 -21.96 -10.74 -8.95
C SER A 143 -21.07 -10.04 -7.92
N ARG A 144 -20.02 -9.33 -8.36
CA ARG A 144 -19.14 -8.52 -7.49
C ARG A 144 -19.92 -7.45 -6.73
N GLU A 145 -20.81 -6.72 -7.40
CA GLU A 145 -21.65 -5.68 -6.79
C GLU A 145 -22.60 -6.26 -5.73
N SER A 146 -23.26 -7.38 -6.04
CA SER A 146 -24.15 -8.09 -5.11
C SER A 146 -23.39 -8.59 -3.88
N MET A 147 -22.21 -9.18 -4.10
CA MET A 147 -21.34 -9.65 -3.03
C MET A 147 -20.87 -8.49 -2.14
N TYR A 148 -20.33 -7.42 -2.73
CA TYR A 148 -19.89 -6.24 -2.01
C TYR A 148 -21.00 -5.62 -1.15
N THR A 149 -22.19 -5.45 -1.74
CA THR A 149 -23.36 -4.88 -1.05
C THR A 149 -23.79 -5.77 0.11
N THR A 150 -23.79 -7.09 -0.09
CA THR A 150 -24.19 -8.03 0.97
C THR A 150 -23.16 -8.08 2.10
N LEU A 151 -21.86 -8.11 1.78
CA LEU A 151 -20.79 -8.12 2.78
C LEU A 151 -20.83 -6.87 3.65
N THR A 152 -20.94 -5.69 3.03
CA THR A 152 -21.00 -4.41 3.76
C THR A 152 -22.28 -4.27 4.58
N ALA A 153 -23.43 -4.71 4.07
CA ALA A 153 -24.69 -4.74 4.82
C ALA A 153 -24.64 -5.65 6.07
N ASN A 154 -23.78 -6.67 6.06
CA ASN A 154 -23.57 -7.60 7.18
C ASN A 154 -22.37 -7.20 8.07
N GLY A 155 -21.93 -5.94 8.01
CA GLY A 155 -20.96 -5.38 8.95
C GLY A 155 -19.49 -5.56 8.56
N MET A 156 -19.19 -6.15 7.39
CA MET A 156 -17.83 -6.20 6.87
C MET A 156 -17.40 -4.80 6.39
N SER A 157 -16.17 -4.38 6.71
CA SER A 157 -15.69 -3.07 6.26
C SER A 157 -15.61 -3.00 4.72
N PRO A 158 -15.88 -1.82 4.11
CA PRO A 158 -15.79 -1.61 2.66
C PRO A 158 -14.50 -2.15 2.04
N ARG A 159 -13.36 -1.91 2.71
CA ARG A 159 -12.06 -2.41 2.27
C ARG A 159 -11.97 -3.94 2.23
N ARG A 160 -12.49 -4.63 3.25
CA ARG A 160 -12.48 -6.11 3.29
C ARG A 160 -13.47 -6.68 2.29
N ALA A 161 -14.67 -6.09 2.21
CA ALA A 161 -15.67 -6.49 1.24
C ALA A 161 -15.13 -6.41 -0.20
N ALA A 162 -14.42 -5.32 -0.53
CA ALA A 162 -13.80 -5.14 -1.84
C ALA A 162 -12.70 -6.17 -2.14
N ALA A 163 -11.89 -6.53 -1.14
CA ALA A 163 -10.85 -7.56 -1.26
C ALA A 163 -11.42 -8.98 -1.43
N SER A 164 -12.60 -9.24 -0.88
CA SER A 164 -13.25 -10.54 -0.91
C SER A 164 -14.01 -10.83 -2.22
N MET A 165 -14.22 -9.84 -3.08
CA MET A 165 -15.04 -9.99 -4.30
C MET A 165 -14.49 -11.01 -5.31
N ASP A 166 -13.18 -11.24 -5.33
CA ASP A 166 -12.52 -12.14 -6.30
C ASP A 166 -12.56 -13.63 -5.88
N PHE A 167 -13.10 -13.96 -4.70
CA PHE A 167 -13.04 -15.31 -4.14
C PHE A 167 -14.01 -16.32 -4.81
N PHE A 168 -14.99 -15.85 -5.59
CA PHE A 168 -16.09 -16.68 -6.11
C PHE A 168 -16.20 -16.72 -7.65
N SER A 169 -15.24 -16.18 -8.40
CA SER A 169 -15.20 -16.48 -9.83
C SER A 169 -14.69 -17.92 -10.01
N THR A 170 -15.60 -18.86 -10.25
CA THR A 170 -15.22 -20.20 -10.68
C THR A 170 -14.58 -20.05 -12.06
N GLY A 171 -13.26 -20.15 -12.16
CA GLY A 171 -12.50 -19.91 -13.39
C GLY A 171 -12.84 -20.82 -14.57
N GLU A 172 -13.85 -21.70 -14.41
CA GLU A 172 -14.42 -22.61 -15.41
C GLU A 172 -14.80 -21.89 -16.71
N TYR A 173 -15.38 -20.68 -16.60
CA TYR A 173 -15.76 -19.91 -17.78
C TYR A 173 -14.56 -19.57 -18.68
N ARG A 174 -13.35 -19.37 -18.12
CA ARG A 174 -12.16 -19.08 -18.93
C ARG A 174 -11.83 -20.22 -19.86
N ALA A 175 -11.84 -21.46 -19.33
CA ALA A 175 -11.51 -22.64 -20.12
C ALA A 175 -12.54 -22.85 -21.24
N VAL A 176 -13.83 -22.74 -20.91
CA VAL A 176 -14.92 -22.90 -21.87
C VAL A 176 -14.88 -21.81 -22.96
N LEU A 177 -14.66 -20.55 -22.59
CA LEU A 177 -14.58 -19.45 -23.56
C LEU A 177 -13.35 -19.57 -24.46
N ARG A 178 -12.17 -19.90 -23.92
CA ARG A 178 -10.96 -20.14 -24.73
C ARG A 178 -11.18 -21.26 -25.74
N GLU A 179 -11.77 -22.37 -25.29
CA GLU A 179 -12.07 -23.48 -26.18
C GLU A 179 -13.03 -23.06 -27.29
N LEU A 180 -14.12 -22.36 -26.95
CA LEU A 180 -15.10 -21.87 -27.91
C LEU A 180 -14.47 -20.93 -28.94
N THR A 181 -13.73 -19.91 -28.50
CA THR A 181 -13.12 -18.95 -29.42
C THR A 181 -12.04 -19.59 -30.29
N GLN A 182 -11.25 -20.51 -29.73
CA GLN A 182 -10.24 -21.24 -30.51
C GLN A 182 -10.88 -22.13 -31.57
N ARG A 183 -11.90 -22.93 -31.20
CA ARG A 183 -12.58 -23.81 -32.16
C ARG A 183 -13.31 -23.04 -33.25
N LEU A 184 -13.89 -21.87 -32.92
CA LEU A 184 -14.49 -20.99 -33.92
C LEU A 184 -13.44 -20.45 -34.89
N LYS A 185 -12.27 -20.06 -34.38
CA LYS A 185 -11.16 -19.62 -35.20
C LYS A 185 -10.66 -20.74 -36.12
N ASP A 186 -10.44 -21.94 -35.58
CA ASP A 186 -10.01 -23.10 -36.38
C ASP A 186 -11.01 -23.42 -37.50
N ALA A 187 -12.31 -23.32 -37.20
CA ALA A 187 -13.37 -23.50 -38.20
C ALA A 187 -13.32 -22.41 -39.28
N ALA A 188 -13.16 -21.14 -38.90
CA ALA A 188 -13.03 -20.04 -39.84
C ALA A 188 -11.81 -20.20 -40.75
N ASP A 189 -10.65 -20.57 -40.21
CA ASP A 189 -9.41 -20.78 -40.96
C ASP A 189 -9.57 -21.95 -41.96
N LEU A 190 -10.24 -23.03 -41.55
CA LEU A 190 -10.57 -24.16 -42.43
C LEU A 190 -11.51 -23.74 -43.58
N TRP A 191 -12.55 -22.96 -43.28
CA TRP A 191 -13.52 -22.49 -44.29
C TRP A 191 -12.85 -21.52 -45.27
N MET A 192 -11.97 -20.66 -44.77
CA MET A 192 -11.15 -19.78 -45.59
C MET A 192 -10.27 -20.59 -46.55
N SER A 193 -9.60 -21.65 -46.07
CA SER A 193 -8.78 -22.52 -46.94
C SER A 193 -9.59 -23.30 -48.00
N ARG A 194 -10.89 -23.46 -47.77
CA ARG A 194 -11.83 -24.14 -48.69
C ARG A 194 -12.56 -23.18 -49.63
N GLY A 195 -12.25 -21.88 -49.57
CA GLY A 195 -12.90 -20.85 -50.39
C GLY A 195 -14.31 -20.44 -49.90
N GLN A 196 -14.71 -20.85 -48.69
CA GLN A 196 -15.98 -20.49 -48.06
C GLN A 196 -15.82 -19.18 -47.28
N ILE A 197 -15.57 -18.08 -48.01
CA ILE A 197 -15.12 -16.80 -47.45
C ILE A 197 -16.18 -16.17 -46.54
N GLU A 198 -17.45 -16.17 -46.95
CA GLU A 198 -18.51 -15.53 -46.18
C GLU A 198 -18.78 -16.23 -44.85
N ASP A 199 -18.80 -17.57 -44.85
CA ASP A 199 -18.98 -18.34 -43.61
C ASP A 199 -17.79 -18.15 -42.65
N ALA A 200 -16.56 -18.06 -43.19
CA ALA A 200 -15.37 -17.75 -42.40
C ALA A 200 -15.45 -16.36 -41.75
N ARG A 201 -15.90 -15.36 -42.50
CA ARG A 201 -16.09 -13.98 -42.00
C ARG A 201 -17.18 -13.90 -40.93
N GLU A 202 -18.28 -14.62 -41.10
CA GLU A 202 -19.35 -14.70 -40.10
C GLU A 202 -18.86 -15.33 -38.79
N ALA A 203 -18.09 -16.41 -38.86
CA ALA A 203 -17.46 -17.01 -37.68
C ALA A 203 -16.49 -16.04 -36.98
N GLN A 204 -15.67 -15.31 -37.74
CA GLN A 204 -14.75 -14.30 -37.22
C GLN A 204 -15.50 -13.13 -36.55
N ARG A 205 -16.55 -12.60 -37.18
CA ARG A 205 -17.43 -11.58 -36.59
C ARG A 205 -18.07 -12.06 -35.30
N LEU A 206 -18.45 -13.33 -35.22
CA LEU A 206 -19.04 -13.91 -34.03
C LEU A 206 -18.05 -13.95 -32.84
N ILE A 207 -16.75 -14.16 -33.10
CA ILE A 207 -15.68 -14.06 -32.09
C ILE A 207 -15.57 -12.62 -31.59
N LEU A 208 -15.50 -11.64 -32.50
CA LEU A 208 -15.42 -10.21 -32.13
C LEU A 208 -16.62 -9.82 -31.25
N ARG A 209 -17.82 -10.25 -31.65
CA ARG A 209 -19.05 -10.01 -30.92
C ARG A 209 -19.03 -10.61 -29.52
N LEU A 210 -18.72 -11.91 -29.41
CA LEU A 210 -18.69 -12.58 -28.12
C LEU A 210 -17.74 -11.85 -27.15
N LEU A 211 -16.49 -11.62 -27.55
CA LEU A 211 -15.50 -11.04 -26.66
C LEU A 211 -15.83 -9.59 -26.26
N THR A 212 -16.37 -8.79 -27.19
CA THR A 212 -16.80 -7.42 -26.88
C THR A 212 -18.06 -7.37 -26.00
N ASP A 213 -19.04 -8.26 -26.23
CA ASP A 213 -20.24 -8.39 -25.38
C ASP A 213 -19.83 -8.74 -23.94
N LEU A 214 -18.91 -9.69 -23.76
CA LEU A 214 -18.44 -10.11 -22.43
C LEU A 214 -17.67 -8.99 -21.69
N VAL A 215 -16.80 -8.26 -22.38
CA VAL A 215 -16.08 -7.10 -21.80
C VAL A 215 -17.07 -6.00 -21.41
N THR A 216 -18.09 -5.76 -22.24
CA THR A 216 -19.11 -4.73 -21.99
C THR A 216 -19.98 -5.09 -20.79
N ASP A 217 -20.41 -6.36 -20.69
CA ASP A 217 -21.19 -6.87 -19.55
C ASP A 217 -20.38 -6.87 -18.25
N SER A 218 -19.14 -7.35 -18.34
CA SER A 218 -18.27 -7.59 -17.19
C SER A 218 -16.89 -6.93 -17.41
N PRO A 219 -16.79 -5.60 -17.25
CA PRO A 219 -15.58 -4.80 -17.46
C PRO A 219 -14.57 -4.99 -16.32
N ILE A 220 -14.09 -6.23 -16.13
CA ILE A 220 -13.13 -6.62 -15.11
C ILE A 220 -11.82 -7.11 -15.76
N PRO A 221 -10.67 -7.03 -15.07
CA PRO A 221 -9.38 -7.36 -15.66
C PRO A 221 -9.31 -8.74 -16.29
N GLU A 222 -9.89 -9.73 -15.61
CA GLU A 222 -9.91 -11.12 -16.05
C GLU A 222 -10.59 -11.31 -17.41
N VAL A 223 -11.71 -10.63 -17.65
CA VAL A 223 -12.47 -10.73 -18.89
C VAL A 223 -11.81 -9.92 -20.00
N ALA A 224 -11.31 -8.73 -19.68
CA ALA A 224 -10.58 -7.90 -20.65
C ALA A 224 -9.27 -8.56 -21.11
N LEU A 225 -8.53 -9.21 -20.20
CA LEU A 225 -7.33 -9.97 -20.55
C LEU A 225 -7.67 -11.19 -21.41
N LEU A 226 -8.72 -11.94 -21.05
CA LEU A 226 -9.19 -13.06 -21.85
C LEU A 226 -9.57 -12.60 -23.27
N ALA A 227 -10.26 -11.46 -23.39
CA ALA A 227 -10.63 -10.90 -24.68
C ALA A 227 -9.40 -10.42 -25.48
N ALA A 228 -8.37 -9.89 -24.81
CA ALA A 228 -7.14 -9.44 -25.45
C ALA A 228 -6.14 -10.56 -25.77
N GLU A 229 -6.50 -11.83 -25.57
CA GLU A 229 -5.68 -12.98 -25.98
C GLU A 229 -5.51 -13.04 -27.51
N PRO A 230 -4.46 -13.72 -28.03
CA PRO A 230 -4.07 -13.68 -29.45
C PRO A 230 -5.19 -13.96 -30.46
N VAL A 231 -6.19 -14.76 -30.07
CA VAL A 231 -7.34 -15.08 -30.92
C VAL A 231 -8.04 -13.81 -31.42
N LEU A 232 -8.21 -12.77 -30.60
CA LEU A 232 -8.90 -11.53 -31.01
C LEU A 232 -8.05 -10.69 -31.98
N PRO A 233 -6.79 -10.32 -31.68
CA PRO A 233 -5.92 -9.65 -32.65
C PRO A 233 -5.75 -10.41 -33.96
N GLU A 234 -5.58 -11.73 -33.94
CA GLU A 234 -5.47 -12.55 -35.14
C GLU A 234 -6.75 -12.52 -35.98
N THR A 235 -7.92 -12.58 -35.32
CA THR A 235 -9.23 -12.47 -35.98
C THR A 235 -9.40 -11.08 -36.63
N LEU A 236 -9.00 -10.01 -35.94
CA LEU A 236 -9.04 -8.66 -36.49
C LEU A 236 -8.14 -8.50 -37.72
N ARG A 237 -6.94 -9.10 -37.71
CA ARG A 237 -6.04 -9.10 -38.88
C ARG A 237 -6.62 -9.89 -40.06
N ALA A 238 -7.27 -11.02 -39.79
CA ALA A 238 -7.90 -11.84 -40.82
C ALA A 238 -9.07 -11.10 -41.51
N LEU A 239 -9.70 -10.16 -40.79
CA LEU A 239 -10.71 -9.24 -41.31
C LEU A 239 -10.12 -7.92 -41.84
N GLU A 240 -8.80 -7.83 -42.02
CA GLU A 240 -8.09 -6.66 -42.55
C GLU A 240 -8.15 -5.41 -41.64
N HIS A 241 -8.41 -5.57 -40.34
CA HIS A 241 -8.48 -4.51 -39.34
C HIS A 241 -7.19 -4.40 -38.48
N GLU A 242 -6.07 -4.04 -39.12
CA GLU A 242 -4.74 -3.99 -38.51
C GLU A 242 -4.63 -2.98 -37.34
N GLN A 243 -5.28 -1.81 -37.45
CA GLN A 243 -5.20 -0.78 -36.40
C GLN A 243 -5.91 -1.20 -35.09
N PRO A 244 -7.18 -1.67 -35.11
CA PRO A 244 -7.80 -2.26 -33.92
C PRO A 244 -7.01 -3.43 -33.32
N ALA A 245 -6.41 -4.29 -34.15
CA ALA A 245 -5.59 -5.41 -33.68
C ALA A 245 -4.41 -4.95 -32.83
N ARG A 246 -3.65 -3.94 -33.31
CA ARG A 246 -2.51 -3.36 -32.57
C ARG A 246 -2.93 -2.72 -31.25
N ILE A 247 -4.06 -2.03 -31.23
CA ILE A 247 -4.59 -1.40 -30.02
C ILE A 247 -4.85 -2.47 -28.94
N ILE A 248 -5.51 -3.57 -29.29
CA ILE A 248 -5.78 -4.68 -28.36
C ILE A 248 -4.48 -5.35 -27.90
N GLU A 249 -3.50 -5.54 -28.79
CA GLU A 249 -2.20 -6.12 -28.41
C GLU A 249 -1.42 -5.26 -27.41
N GLU A 250 -1.60 -3.94 -27.43
CA GLU A 250 -1.02 -3.04 -26.43
C GLU A 250 -1.66 -3.21 -25.04
N PHE A 251 -2.85 -3.81 -24.94
CA PHE A 251 -3.57 -3.95 -23.66
C PHE A 251 -2.78 -4.78 -22.65
N HIS A 252 -2.35 -5.99 -23.01
CA HIS A 252 -1.55 -6.89 -22.15
C HIS A 252 -0.28 -6.20 -21.60
N PRO A 253 0.62 -5.67 -22.44
CA PRO A 253 1.84 -5.01 -21.98
C PRO A 253 1.57 -3.70 -21.25
N ARG A 254 0.44 -2.98 -21.44
CA ARG A 254 0.12 -1.82 -20.58
C ARG A 254 -0.46 -2.23 -19.23
N TRP A 255 -1.33 -3.23 -19.20
CA TRP A 255 -1.83 -3.81 -17.95
C TRP A 255 -0.71 -4.38 -17.08
N HIS A 256 0.24 -5.07 -17.73
CA HIS A 256 1.40 -5.70 -17.12
C HIS A 256 2.64 -4.78 -17.04
N GLY A 257 2.73 -3.70 -17.81
CA GLY A 257 3.94 -2.88 -17.98
C GLY A 257 4.39 -2.13 -16.73
N HIS A 258 3.52 -2.03 -15.73
CA HIS A 258 3.86 -1.54 -14.40
C HIS A 258 4.48 -2.62 -13.47
N HIS A 259 4.69 -3.86 -13.94
CA HIS A 259 5.33 -4.95 -13.19
C HIS A 259 6.85 -4.82 -13.03
N THR A 260 7.51 -3.86 -13.68
CA THR A 260 8.96 -3.65 -13.53
C THR A 260 9.35 -2.89 -12.26
N GLU A 261 8.38 -2.48 -11.45
CA GLU A 261 8.66 -1.98 -10.11
C GLU A 261 8.33 -3.06 -9.08
N GLU A 262 9.34 -3.71 -8.52
CA GLU A 262 9.25 -4.54 -7.31
C GLU A 262 8.60 -3.74 -6.16
N ARG A 263 7.26 -3.71 -6.16
CA ARG A 263 6.45 -3.10 -5.11
C ARG A 263 5.84 -4.23 -4.33
N VAL A 264 6.41 -4.49 -3.16
CA VAL A 264 5.82 -5.41 -2.20
C VAL A 264 4.48 -4.83 -1.79
N ASN A 265 3.39 -5.52 -2.15
CA ASN A 265 2.09 -5.22 -1.58
C ASN A 265 2.07 -5.72 -0.13
N ILE A 266 2.33 -4.81 0.81
CA ILE A 266 2.39 -5.15 2.25
C ILE A 266 0.96 -5.31 2.82
N MET A 267 -0.08 -5.19 1.97
CA MET A 267 -1.48 -5.43 2.31
C MET A 267 -1.96 -6.74 1.65
N PRO A 268 -1.80 -7.90 2.33
CA PRO A 268 -1.91 -9.24 1.76
C PRO A 268 -3.32 -9.60 1.24
N HIS A 269 -4.32 -8.80 1.56
CA HIS A 269 -5.69 -8.98 1.07
C HIS A 269 -5.94 -8.41 -0.33
N THR A 270 -4.95 -7.78 -0.96
CA THR A 270 -5.16 -7.00 -2.20
C THR A 270 -4.42 -7.59 -3.41
N GLY A 271 -4.03 -8.87 -3.31
CA GLY A 271 -3.28 -9.59 -4.34
C GLY A 271 -1.81 -9.16 -4.42
N ASN A 272 -1.11 -9.62 -5.46
CA ASN A 272 0.33 -9.35 -5.62
C ASN A 272 0.66 -7.91 -6.00
N LEU A 273 -0.33 -7.10 -6.37
CA LEU A 273 -0.11 -5.76 -6.91
C LEU A 273 -0.89 -4.70 -6.12
N PRO A 274 -0.26 -3.58 -5.74
CA PRO A 274 -0.96 -2.49 -5.08
C PRO A 274 -1.99 -1.85 -6.03
N LEU A 275 -3.25 -1.74 -5.57
CA LEU A 275 -4.28 -0.87 -6.14
C LEU A 275 -4.19 0.52 -5.49
N ALA A 276 -4.70 1.56 -6.15
CA ALA A 276 -4.67 2.94 -5.66
C ALA A 276 -3.24 3.39 -5.28
N ASN A 277 -2.30 3.17 -6.20
CA ASN A 277 -0.85 3.30 -6.00
C ASN A 277 -0.40 4.58 -5.30
N HIS A 278 -1.00 5.72 -5.67
CA HIS A 278 -0.68 7.01 -5.09
C HIS A 278 -1.02 7.05 -3.60
N GLU A 279 -2.25 6.68 -3.24
CA GLU A 279 -2.72 6.69 -1.86
C GLU A 279 -2.05 5.62 -1.01
N HIS A 280 -1.75 4.45 -1.60
CA HIS A 280 -0.98 3.41 -0.93
C HIS A 280 0.39 3.95 -0.50
N THR A 281 1.07 4.67 -1.38
CA THR A 281 2.36 5.31 -1.07
C THR A 281 2.23 6.34 0.06
N LEU A 282 1.15 7.13 0.07
CA LEU A 282 0.92 8.15 1.09
C LEU A 282 0.67 7.55 2.49
N VAL A 283 -0.10 6.46 2.57
CA VAL A 283 -0.33 5.71 3.82
C VAL A 283 0.96 5.07 4.31
N MET A 284 1.74 4.44 3.44
CA MET A 284 3.00 3.82 3.86
C MET A 284 4.00 4.85 4.41
N ARG A 285 4.10 6.04 3.79
CA ARG A 285 4.93 7.15 4.32
C ARG A 285 4.43 7.62 5.69
N SER A 286 3.12 7.66 5.88
CA SER A 286 2.51 8.15 7.11
C SER A 286 2.63 7.13 8.26
N LEU A 287 2.57 5.83 7.95
CA LEU A 287 2.93 4.73 8.85
C LEU A 287 4.39 4.85 9.31
N CYS A 288 5.34 5.04 8.39
CA CYS A 288 6.75 5.23 8.75
C CYS A 288 6.97 6.47 9.63
N ALA A 289 6.31 7.58 9.30
CA ALA A 289 6.37 8.78 10.14
C ALA A 289 5.85 8.51 11.57
N ALA A 290 4.77 7.75 11.73
CA ALA A 290 4.26 7.35 13.03
C ALA A 290 5.23 6.44 13.80
N VAL A 291 5.82 5.43 13.15
CA VAL A 291 6.83 4.56 13.79
C VAL A 291 8.03 5.38 14.27
N ILE A 292 8.56 6.27 13.43
CA ILE A 292 9.67 7.17 13.79
C ILE A 292 9.27 8.05 14.99
N THR A 293 8.04 8.56 15.01
CA THR A 293 7.50 9.37 16.12
C THR A 293 7.44 8.56 17.42
N ILE A 294 6.89 7.34 17.38
CA ILE A 294 6.79 6.45 18.54
C ILE A 294 8.18 6.12 19.09
N VAL A 295 9.11 5.74 18.22
CA VAL A 295 10.50 5.41 18.62
C VAL A 295 11.16 6.62 19.26
N THR A 296 11.05 7.80 18.64
CA THR A 296 11.63 9.05 19.19
C THR A 296 11.01 9.37 20.56
N TRP A 297 9.70 9.20 20.69
CA TRP A 297 8.98 9.42 21.93
C TRP A 297 9.47 8.49 23.05
N LEU A 298 9.61 7.19 22.76
CA LEU A 298 10.12 6.19 23.71
C LEU A 298 11.54 6.54 24.18
N VAL A 299 12.39 7.03 23.28
CA VAL A 299 13.76 7.46 23.60
C VAL A 299 13.75 8.67 24.53
N PHE A 300 12.96 9.71 24.24
CA PHE A 300 12.84 10.88 25.12
C PHE A 300 12.24 10.52 26.48
N ALA A 301 11.26 9.60 26.53
CA ALA A 301 10.67 9.10 27.76
C ALA A 301 11.70 8.35 28.61
N PHE A 302 12.46 7.43 28.00
CA PHE A 302 13.54 6.69 28.66
C PHE A 302 14.63 7.62 29.18
N ALA A 303 15.07 8.59 28.37
CA ALA A 303 16.08 9.57 28.78
C ALA A 303 15.59 10.44 29.95
N SER A 304 14.32 10.84 29.94
CA SER A 304 13.69 11.58 31.04
C SER A 304 13.66 10.76 32.34
N LEU A 305 13.28 9.48 32.27
CA LEU A 305 13.31 8.57 33.43
C LEU A 305 14.73 8.40 33.98
N LEU A 306 15.73 8.24 33.10
CA LEU A 306 17.13 8.12 33.49
C LEU A 306 17.62 9.38 34.24
N TRP A 307 17.34 10.58 33.73
CA TRP A 307 17.73 11.82 34.42
C TRP A 307 16.92 12.11 35.68
N LEU A 308 15.65 11.69 35.74
CA LEU A 308 14.85 11.74 36.96
C LEU A 308 15.46 10.86 38.05
N LEU A 309 15.89 9.63 37.71
CA LEU A 309 16.57 8.73 38.63
C LEU A 309 17.88 9.34 39.15
N VAL A 310 18.73 9.86 38.25
CA VAL A 310 20.00 10.51 38.63
C VAL A 310 19.76 11.76 39.50
N SER A 311 18.71 12.54 39.22
CA SER A 311 18.32 13.67 40.06
C SER A 311 17.85 13.23 41.45
N GLY A 312 17.08 12.14 41.54
CA GLY A 312 16.60 11.60 42.81
C GLY A 312 17.71 11.05 43.70
N LEU A 313 18.70 10.37 43.11
CA LEU A 313 19.81 9.73 43.83
C LEU A 313 20.90 10.72 44.30
N SER A 314 20.98 11.92 43.73
CA SER A 314 22.14 12.81 43.87
C SER A 314 22.10 13.79 45.06
N ASN A 315 21.20 13.60 46.04
CA ASN A 315 21.11 14.38 47.28
C ASN A 315 21.39 15.90 47.10
N THR A 316 20.74 16.52 46.12
CA THR A 316 20.91 17.93 45.80
C THR A 316 20.14 18.82 46.79
N PRO A 317 20.76 19.85 47.40
CA PRO A 317 20.05 20.83 48.24
C PRO A 317 19.03 21.64 47.42
N ASP A 318 17.98 22.14 48.08
CA ASP A 318 16.82 22.77 47.42
C ASP A 318 17.18 24.04 46.63
N ASP A 319 18.24 24.76 47.00
CA ASP A 319 18.75 25.91 46.24
C ASP A 319 19.49 25.53 44.94
N GLY A 320 19.71 24.23 44.71
CA GLY A 320 20.42 23.66 43.56
C GLY A 320 19.61 23.59 42.27
N HIS A 321 18.78 24.61 41.99
CA HIS A 321 18.06 24.69 40.72
C HIS A 321 18.98 25.20 39.60
N PRO A 322 18.84 24.65 38.37
CA PRO A 322 19.59 25.14 37.23
C PRO A 322 19.18 26.60 36.94
N ARG A 323 20.14 27.53 37.05
CA ARG A 323 19.96 28.92 36.63
C ARG A 323 20.15 28.99 35.11
N TRP A 324 19.25 29.68 34.42
CA TRP A 324 19.24 29.78 32.96
C TRP A 324 19.69 31.18 32.54
N HIS A 325 20.46 31.29 31.45
CA HIS A 325 21.01 32.58 31.02
C HIS A 325 19.93 33.59 30.64
N ARG A 326 18.81 33.09 30.09
CA ARG A 326 17.56 33.82 29.86
C ARG A 326 16.39 32.90 30.23
N PRO A 327 15.80 33.02 31.44
CA PRO A 327 14.91 31.99 31.98
C PRO A 327 13.65 31.75 31.13
N ASN A 328 13.05 32.81 30.59
CA ASN A 328 11.82 32.67 29.80
C ASN A 328 12.12 32.16 28.38
N THR A 329 13.14 32.70 27.73
CA THR A 329 13.48 32.36 26.33
C THR A 329 14.14 30.99 26.21
N ALA A 330 15.06 30.64 27.12
CA ALA A 330 15.78 29.38 27.07
C ALA A 330 14.87 28.18 27.35
N ARG A 331 13.89 28.32 28.26
CA ARG A 331 12.92 27.26 28.57
C ARG A 331 11.98 26.95 27.39
N LEU A 332 11.66 27.95 26.57
CA LEU A 332 10.79 27.81 25.40
C LEU A 332 11.54 27.30 24.16
N ILE A 333 12.75 27.82 23.90
CA ILE A 333 13.52 27.50 22.69
C ILE A 333 14.24 26.15 22.80
N SER A 334 14.73 25.78 24.00
CA SER A 334 15.52 24.55 24.17
C SER A 334 14.78 23.27 23.75
N PRO A 335 13.51 23.07 24.12
CA PRO A 335 12.71 21.95 23.63
C PRO A 335 12.50 21.94 22.12
N VAL A 336 12.26 23.11 21.52
CA VAL A 336 12.02 23.25 20.07
C VAL A 336 13.28 22.87 19.28
N VAL A 337 14.44 23.39 19.69
CA VAL A 337 15.72 23.09 19.02
C VAL A 337 16.08 21.61 19.15
N ALA A 338 15.76 20.97 20.28
CA ALA A 338 16.00 19.53 20.47
C ALA A 338 15.17 18.65 19.52
N LEU A 339 14.03 19.15 19.02
CA LEU A 339 13.15 18.43 18.10
C LEU A 339 13.46 18.68 16.62
N VAL A 340 14.28 19.68 16.27
CA VAL A 340 14.50 20.07 14.86
C VAL A 340 14.91 18.88 13.98
N PRO A 341 15.86 18.01 14.37
CA PRO A 341 16.25 16.90 13.48
C PRO A 341 15.24 15.75 13.42
N PHE A 342 14.39 15.60 14.43
CA PHE A 342 13.23 14.73 14.34
C PHE A 342 12.23 15.26 13.32
N VAL A 343 11.88 16.55 13.39
CA VAL A 343 10.98 17.20 12.42
C VAL A 343 11.56 17.10 11.01
N PHE A 344 12.86 17.31 10.84
CA PHE A 344 13.55 17.12 9.57
C PHE A 344 13.42 15.67 9.05
N LEU A 345 13.58 14.65 9.89
CA LEU A 345 13.44 13.27 9.47
C LEU A 345 11.99 12.93 9.06
N VAL A 346 11.00 13.42 9.81
CA VAL A 346 9.58 13.26 9.45
C VAL A 346 9.28 13.95 8.12
N LEU A 347 9.77 15.19 7.93
CA LEU A 347 9.62 15.93 6.67
C LEU A 347 10.36 15.24 5.51
N PHE A 348 11.52 14.65 5.75
CA PHE A 348 12.27 13.89 4.75
C PHE A 348 11.50 12.64 4.32
N VAL A 349 10.99 11.85 5.27
CA VAL A 349 10.22 10.63 4.96
C VAL A 349 8.89 10.94 4.28
N THR A 350 8.22 12.02 4.68
CA THR A 350 6.93 12.41 4.09
C THR A 350 7.07 13.14 2.75
N GLY A 351 8.13 13.94 2.57
CA GLY A 351 8.38 14.76 1.39
C GLY A 351 9.23 14.10 0.30
N ASN A 352 9.95 13.02 0.58
CA ASN A 352 10.78 12.35 -0.42
C ASN A 352 9.94 11.49 -1.37
N PRO A 353 9.99 11.72 -2.69
CA PRO A 353 9.23 10.95 -3.68
C PRO A 353 9.73 9.50 -3.85
N GLY A 354 10.86 9.12 -3.25
CA GLY A 354 11.50 7.81 -3.40
C GLY A 354 10.62 6.60 -3.02
N ARG A 355 10.94 5.42 -3.59
CA ARG A 355 10.18 4.18 -3.36
C ARG A 355 10.32 3.70 -1.91
N PHE A 356 9.20 3.25 -1.36
CA PHE A 356 9.05 2.86 0.04
C PHE A 356 9.84 1.60 0.44
N THR A 357 9.96 0.61 -0.46
CA THR A 357 10.74 -0.62 -0.23
C THR A 357 12.19 -0.33 0.14
N TRP A 358 12.75 0.77 -0.38
CA TRP A 358 14.11 1.20 -0.05
C TRP A 358 14.24 1.84 1.34
N LEU A 359 13.15 2.36 1.91
CA LEU A 359 13.09 2.95 3.26
C LEU A 359 12.94 1.89 4.37
N ILE A 360 12.51 0.66 4.05
CA ILE A 360 12.37 -0.45 5.03
C ILE A 360 13.57 -1.43 5.00
N SER A 361 14.41 -1.34 3.97
CA SER A 361 15.59 -2.23 3.84
C SER A 361 16.47 -2.28 5.10
N TYR A 362 17.08 -3.44 5.38
CA TYR A 362 18.00 -3.75 6.50
C TYR A 362 18.92 -2.58 6.99
N PRO A 363 19.51 -1.73 6.12
CA PRO A 363 20.32 -0.57 6.56
C PRO A 363 19.55 0.60 7.24
N THR A 364 18.21 0.61 7.28
CA THR A 364 17.41 1.63 8.00
C THR A 364 17.15 1.30 9.48
N ILE A 365 17.32 0.03 9.88
CA ILE A 365 17.25 -0.39 11.29
C ILE A 365 18.37 0.27 12.13
N PRO A 366 19.65 0.30 11.67
CA PRO A 366 20.70 1.08 12.32
C PRO A 366 20.33 2.55 12.51
N ALA A 367 19.70 3.19 11.51
CA ALA A 367 19.28 4.60 11.59
C ALA A 367 18.34 4.87 12.78
N SER A 368 17.42 3.94 13.03
CA SER A 368 16.47 4.00 14.14
C SER A 368 17.16 3.90 15.50
N ILE A 369 18.19 3.06 15.60
CA ILE A 369 19.06 2.93 16.79
C ILE A 369 19.91 4.21 16.98
N MET A 370 20.39 4.82 15.90
CA MET A 370 21.20 6.03 15.98
C MET A 370 20.38 7.24 16.43
N LEU A 371 19.08 7.27 16.10
CA LEU A 371 18.12 8.26 16.59
C LEU A 371 17.98 8.20 18.12
N ALA A 372 18.04 6.99 18.69
CA ALA A 372 18.06 6.79 20.13
C ALA A 372 19.30 7.36 20.82
N ALA A 373 20.46 7.27 20.16
CA ALA A 373 21.72 7.83 20.65
C ALA A 373 21.82 9.37 20.51
N TRP A 374 21.07 9.94 19.56
CA TRP A 374 21.11 11.37 19.22
C TRP A 374 20.40 12.25 20.26
N VAL A 375 19.24 11.81 20.76
CA VAL A 375 18.43 12.50 21.77
C VAL A 375 19.22 12.89 23.03
N PRO A 376 19.93 11.96 23.72
CA PRO A 376 20.65 12.31 24.94
C PRO A 376 21.82 13.27 24.72
N LEU A 377 22.46 13.26 23.55
CA LEU A 377 23.52 14.21 23.20
C LEU A 377 22.95 15.63 23.07
N VAL A 378 21.90 15.78 22.29
CA VAL A 378 21.31 17.09 21.94
C VAL A 378 20.73 17.76 23.16
N VAL A 379 20.01 17.01 24.00
CA VAL A 379 19.50 17.49 25.28
C VAL A 379 20.63 17.98 26.17
N LYS A 380 21.73 17.22 26.31
CA LYS A 380 22.89 17.62 27.13
C LYS A 380 23.56 18.88 26.62
N VAL A 381 23.81 18.98 25.30
CA VAL A 381 24.44 20.14 24.69
C VAL A 381 23.57 21.39 24.86
N ILE A 382 22.27 21.30 24.55
CA ILE A 382 21.34 22.43 24.67
C ILE A 382 21.18 22.89 26.12
N ALA A 383 21.01 21.95 27.06
CA ALA A 383 20.92 22.27 28.48
C ALA A 383 22.19 22.99 28.96
N ARG A 384 23.38 22.48 28.59
CA ARG A 384 24.65 23.08 28.99
C ARG A 384 24.90 24.46 28.40
N LEU A 385 24.51 24.71 27.15
CA LEU A 385 24.67 26.02 26.52
C LEU A 385 23.80 27.10 27.15
N ASN A 386 22.63 26.71 27.67
CA ASN A 386 21.65 27.63 28.23
C ASN A 386 21.71 27.76 29.76
N MET A 387 22.42 26.85 30.45
CA MET A 387 22.72 26.97 31.88
C MET A 387 23.72 28.09 32.16
N GLN A 388 23.47 28.89 33.19
CA GLN A 388 24.45 29.81 33.76
C GLN A 388 25.48 29.01 34.57
N PRO A 389 26.78 29.28 34.38
CA PRO A 389 27.80 28.72 35.24
C PRO A 389 27.66 29.27 36.68
N PRO A 390 28.13 28.53 37.71
CA PRO A 390 28.19 29.04 39.08
C PRO A 390 29.07 30.29 39.18
N ALA A 391 28.76 31.18 40.13
CA ALA A 391 29.55 32.38 40.41
C ALA A 391 31.02 32.01 40.69
N GLY A 392 31.96 32.72 40.06
CA GLY A 392 33.41 32.48 40.19
C GLY A 392 34.02 31.50 39.16
N PHE A 393 33.21 30.88 38.29
CA PHE A 393 33.65 30.03 37.17
C PHE A 393 33.34 30.68 35.80
N GLU A 394 33.54 32.00 35.68
CA GLU A 394 33.17 32.75 34.48
C GLU A 394 34.01 32.39 33.23
N ASP A 395 33.28 32.20 32.13
CA ASP A 395 33.63 32.16 30.69
C ASP A 395 34.82 31.33 30.17
N ARG A 396 35.76 30.84 30.99
CA ARG A 396 36.94 30.08 30.50
C ARG A 396 36.63 28.73 29.84
N TRP A 397 35.41 28.21 30.02
CA TRP A 397 34.99 26.88 29.56
C TRP A 397 33.68 26.86 28.79
N ARG A 398 33.21 28.01 28.27
CA ARG A 398 32.25 28.00 27.16
C ARG A 398 33.05 27.74 25.90
N PRO A 399 33.15 26.50 25.40
CA PRO A 399 34.05 26.24 24.32
C PRO A 399 33.31 26.61 23.04
N ARG A 400 33.23 27.92 22.78
CA ARG A 400 32.67 28.47 21.54
C ARG A 400 33.38 27.85 20.33
N TRP A 401 34.68 27.59 20.48
CA TRP A 401 35.49 26.84 19.52
C TRP A 401 35.04 25.37 19.33
N LEU A 402 34.58 24.67 20.37
CA LEU A 402 34.01 23.32 20.24
C LEU A 402 32.66 23.33 19.53
N LEU A 403 31.84 24.38 19.70
CA LEU A 403 30.59 24.54 18.96
C LEU A 403 30.86 24.82 17.48
N ILE A 404 31.85 25.65 17.18
CA ILE A 404 32.33 25.89 15.82
C ILE A 404 32.88 24.58 15.22
N LEU A 405 33.66 23.81 15.98
CA LEU A 405 34.22 22.54 15.53
C LEU A 405 33.13 21.48 15.30
N LEU A 406 32.11 21.42 16.17
CA LEU A 406 30.95 20.55 15.98
C LEU A 406 30.13 20.97 14.75
N ALA A 407 29.89 22.28 14.57
CA ALA A 407 29.18 22.80 13.41
C ALA A 407 29.96 22.57 12.10
N LEU A 408 31.27 22.76 12.10
CA LEU A 408 32.16 22.46 10.97
C LEU A 408 32.21 20.96 10.67
N LEU A 409 32.19 20.09 11.68
CA LEU A 409 32.18 18.65 11.45
C LEU A 409 30.83 18.18 10.90
N VAL A 410 29.72 18.71 11.42
CA VAL A 410 28.37 18.48 10.86
C VAL A 410 28.34 18.95 9.40
N LEU A 411 28.83 20.15 9.12
CA LEU A 411 28.92 20.70 7.76
C LEU A 411 29.80 19.84 6.86
N ALA A 412 30.97 19.40 7.32
CA ALA A 412 31.87 18.54 6.57
C ALA A 412 31.25 17.16 6.27
N THR A 413 30.50 16.59 7.22
CA THR A 413 29.78 15.32 7.03
C THR A 413 28.65 15.45 6.00
N VAL A 414 27.92 16.57 6.03
CA VAL A 414 26.88 16.90 5.04
C VAL A 414 27.49 17.14 3.65
N VAL A 415 28.60 17.88 3.57
CA VAL A 415 29.31 18.16 2.30
C VAL A 415 29.90 16.89 1.70
N MET A 416 30.61 16.06 2.49
CA MET A 416 31.14 14.76 2.04
C MET A 416 30.05 13.89 1.41
N ALA A 417 28.86 13.87 1.99
CA ALA A 417 27.77 13.06 1.48
C ALA A 417 27.03 13.64 0.27
N LEU A 418 27.07 14.97 0.09
CA LEU A 418 26.57 15.62 -1.12
C LEU A 418 27.52 15.41 -2.31
N VAL A 419 28.84 15.31 -2.04
CA VAL A 419 29.90 15.24 -3.06
C VAL A 419 30.27 13.80 -3.45
N TRP A 420 30.02 12.80 -2.59
CA TRP A 420 30.38 11.41 -2.90
C TRP A 420 29.64 10.90 -4.16
N PRO A 421 30.36 10.36 -5.17
CA PRO A 421 29.74 9.89 -6.40
C PRO A 421 28.92 8.64 -6.13
N VAL A 422 27.68 8.64 -6.65
CA VAL A 422 26.75 7.52 -6.49
C VAL A 422 26.43 6.93 -7.87
N PRO A 423 26.72 5.64 -8.12
CA PRO A 423 26.40 4.99 -9.38
C PRO A 423 24.89 4.96 -9.62
N ASN A 424 24.48 5.38 -10.81
CA ASN A 424 23.08 5.56 -11.19
C ASN A 424 22.62 4.43 -12.12
N ASP A 425 22.57 3.20 -11.60
CA ASP A 425 22.08 2.04 -12.34
C ASP A 425 20.59 1.79 -12.03
N SER A 426 19.82 1.31 -13.02
CA SER A 426 18.37 1.07 -12.93
C SER A 426 17.93 0.07 -11.86
N TRP A 427 18.84 -0.80 -11.41
CA TRP A 427 18.61 -1.80 -10.36
C TRP A 427 19.08 -1.36 -8.96
N ARG A 428 19.62 -0.14 -8.82
CA ARG A 428 20.08 0.40 -7.53
C ARG A 428 19.04 1.34 -6.89
N PRO A 429 19.09 1.56 -5.56
CA PRO A 429 18.24 2.55 -4.92
C PRO A 429 18.47 3.94 -5.54
N PRO A 430 17.49 4.86 -5.49
CA PRO A 430 17.71 6.24 -5.93
C PRO A 430 18.95 6.86 -5.27
N PRO A 431 19.71 7.75 -5.94
CA PRO A 431 20.95 8.30 -5.40
C PRO A 431 20.80 8.93 -4.01
N VAL A 432 19.64 9.55 -3.76
CA VAL A 432 19.28 10.12 -2.44
C VAL A 432 19.25 9.05 -1.34
N VAL A 433 18.71 7.87 -1.63
CA VAL A 433 18.63 6.76 -0.67
C VAL A 433 20.00 6.12 -0.44
N GLN A 434 20.81 6.00 -1.49
CA GLN A 434 22.19 5.51 -1.36
C GLN A 434 23.04 6.46 -0.50
N ARG A 435 22.95 7.78 -0.73
CA ARG A 435 23.60 8.80 0.11
C ARG A 435 23.13 8.72 1.56
N PHE A 436 21.81 8.58 1.77
CA PHE A 436 21.23 8.42 3.10
C PHE A 436 21.80 7.19 3.82
N ARG A 437 21.92 6.04 3.14
CA ARG A 437 22.50 4.82 3.72
C ARG A 437 23.97 4.95 4.10
N ILE A 438 24.76 5.74 3.38
CA ILE A 438 26.18 6.01 3.68
C ILE A 438 26.31 7.03 4.82
N LEU A 439 25.44 8.05 4.82
CA LEU A 439 25.41 9.11 5.83
C LEU A 439 25.07 8.61 7.22
N ILE A 440 24.10 7.71 7.33
CA ILE A 440 23.54 7.29 8.62
C ILE A 440 24.60 6.71 9.56
N PRO A 441 25.40 5.70 9.18
CA PRO A 441 26.40 5.11 10.07
C PRO A 441 27.46 6.13 10.49
N SER A 442 27.95 6.95 9.55
CA SER A 442 28.95 7.98 9.81
C SER A 442 28.43 9.05 10.78
N ILE A 443 27.20 9.51 10.58
CA ILE A 443 26.53 10.44 11.49
C ILE A 443 26.41 9.82 12.87
N GLY A 444 25.94 8.58 13.00
CA GLY A 444 25.70 8.05 14.32
C GLY A 444 26.96 7.59 15.06
N VAL A 445 28.03 7.18 14.38
CA VAL A 445 29.35 7.03 15.00
C VAL A 445 29.82 8.37 15.55
N PHE A 446 29.69 9.45 14.77
CA PHE A 446 30.01 10.80 15.23
C PHE A 446 29.19 11.22 16.45
N VAL A 447 27.91 10.87 16.49
CA VAL A 447 27.00 11.18 17.58
C VAL A 447 27.36 10.42 18.85
N LEU A 448 27.69 9.12 18.74
CA LEU A 448 28.14 8.32 19.88
C LEU A 448 29.45 8.85 20.45
N VAL A 449 30.42 9.17 19.59
CA VAL A 449 31.71 9.77 20.00
C VAL A 449 31.49 11.12 20.67
N SER A 450 30.63 11.97 20.09
CA SER A 450 30.26 13.26 20.67
C SER A 450 29.55 13.09 22.03
N ALA A 451 28.65 12.12 22.16
CA ALA A 451 27.93 11.85 23.40
C ALA A 451 28.88 11.38 24.51
N ALA A 452 29.83 10.51 24.18
CA ALA A 452 30.88 10.06 25.10
C ALA A 452 31.78 11.23 25.52
N PHE A 453 32.25 12.03 24.55
CA PHE A 453 33.08 13.20 24.79
C PHE A 453 32.38 14.23 25.70
N TRP A 454 31.14 14.61 25.41
CA TRP A 454 30.39 15.55 26.24
C TRP A 454 30.10 15.00 27.63
N SER A 455 29.84 13.70 27.76
CA SER A 455 29.67 13.05 29.06
C SER A 455 30.95 13.11 29.89
N LEU A 456 32.12 12.93 29.25
CA LEU A 456 33.44 13.06 29.88
C LEU A 456 33.72 14.52 30.28
N VAL A 457 33.45 15.49 29.40
CA VAL A 457 33.60 16.93 29.70
C VAL A 457 32.70 17.34 30.87
N ASP A 458 31.44 16.90 30.89
CA ASP A 458 30.50 17.14 31.99
C ASP A 458 30.99 16.51 33.29
N PHE A 459 31.55 15.30 33.23
CA PHE A 459 32.13 14.65 34.40
C PHE A 459 33.34 15.40 34.95
N LEU A 460 34.30 15.77 34.09
CA LEU A 460 35.50 16.51 34.48
C LEU A 460 35.17 17.90 35.02
N TYR A 461 34.23 18.60 34.38
CA TYR A 461 33.77 19.91 34.82
C TYR A 461 33.05 19.83 36.18
N ARG A 462 32.13 18.87 36.35
CA ARG A 462 31.46 18.64 37.65
C ARG A 462 32.47 18.35 38.77
N ARG A 463 33.46 17.48 38.50
CA ARG A 463 34.49 17.12 39.49
C ARG A 463 35.33 18.34 39.88
N ARG A 464 35.68 19.21 38.94
CA ARG A 464 36.45 20.44 39.20
C ARG A 464 35.64 21.53 39.90
N ALA A 465 34.38 21.71 39.52
CA ALA A 465 33.48 22.72 40.09
C ALA A 465 32.80 22.27 41.40
N ARG A 466 33.05 21.04 41.86
CA ARG A 466 32.42 20.42 43.05
C ARG A 466 30.89 20.52 43.06
N LEU A 467 30.28 20.46 41.88
CA LEU A 467 28.83 20.54 41.73
C LEU A 467 28.19 19.15 41.86
N PRO A 468 27.09 19.01 42.62
CA PRO A 468 26.38 17.75 42.71
C PRO A 468 25.73 17.39 41.37
N ALA A 469 25.74 16.10 41.03
CA ALA A 469 25.27 15.60 39.73
C ALA A 469 23.79 15.95 39.44
N GLY A 470 22.99 16.19 40.48
CA GLY A 470 21.57 16.50 40.38
C GLY A 470 21.23 17.81 39.68
N VAL A 471 22.10 18.83 39.75
CA VAL A 471 21.82 20.14 39.14
C VAL A 471 21.77 20.02 37.61
N TYR A 472 22.73 19.29 37.02
CA TYR A 472 22.77 19.02 35.58
C TYR A 472 21.69 18.02 35.15
N ALA A 473 21.39 17.02 35.98
CA ALA A 473 20.31 16.08 35.71
C ALA A 473 18.95 16.78 35.64
N ARG A 474 18.68 17.74 36.55
CA ARG A 474 17.46 18.57 36.52
C ARG A 474 17.37 19.46 35.27
N ALA A 475 18.49 20.02 34.81
CA ALA A 475 18.52 20.82 33.59
C ALA A 475 18.22 19.97 32.34
N ASN A 476 18.89 18.82 32.20
CA ASN A 476 18.65 17.88 31.11
C ASN A 476 17.21 17.35 31.13
N LEU A 477 16.69 17.01 32.31
CA LEU A 477 15.30 16.58 32.51
C LEU A 477 14.30 17.64 32.01
N SER A 478 14.53 18.92 32.29
CA SER A 478 13.61 19.98 31.85
C SER A 478 13.53 20.12 30.33
N VAL A 479 14.66 20.00 29.63
CA VAL A 479 14.72 20.04 28.16
C VAL A 479 14.11 18.78 27.57
N ALA A 480 14.41 17.61 28.15
CA ALA A 480 13.86 16.33 27.70
C ALA A 480 12.34 16.26 27.87
N ALA A 481 11.83 16.64 29.04
CA ALA A 481 10.40 16.64 29.34
C ALA A 481 9.63 17.66 28.48
N GLY A 482 10.19 18.87 28.29
CA GLY A 482 9.61 19.86 27.37
C GLY A 482 9.56 19.37 25.93
N SER A 483 10.62 18.70 25.47
CA SER A 483 10.69 18.13 24.12
C SER A 483 9.68 16.98 23.96
N LEU A 484 9.53 16.15 25.00
CA LEU A 484 8.58 15.03 25.02
C LEU A 484 7.12 15.52 24.95
N LEU A 485 6.79 16.62 25.64
CA LEU A 485 5.47 17.26 25.56
C LEU A 485 5.18 17.79 24.15
N LEU A 486 6.11 18.56 23.57
CA LEU A 486 5.96 19.06 22.20
C LEU A 486 5.88 17.92 21.18
N LEU A 487 6.69 16.87 21.33
CA LEU A 487 6.66 15.69 20.48
C LEU A 487 5.33 14.94 20.58
N SER A 488 4.69 14.94 21.75
CA SER A 488 3.36 14.35 21.93
C SER A 488 2.29 15.13 21.14
N VAL A 489 2.37 16.46 21.11
CA VAL A 489 1.48 17.31 20.28
C VAL A 489 1.71 17.04 18.79
N VAL A 490 2.97 16.97 18.36
CA VAL A 490 3.33 16.61 16.98
C VAL A 490 2.82 15.21 16.62
N GLY A 491 2.96 14.25 17.54
CA GLY A 491 2.45 12.89 17.39
C GLY A 491 0.94 12.82 17.22
N LEU A 492 0.16 13.62 17.96
CA LEU A 492 -1.28 13.75 17.74
C LEU A 492 -1.60 14.30 16.35
N GLY A 493 -0.86 15.31 15.88
CA GLY A 493 -1.01 15.83 14.52
C GLY A 493 -0.73 14.77 13.44
N ILE A 494 0.33 13.98 13.62
CA ILE A 494 0.66 12.86 12.71
C ILE A 494 -0.42 11.79 12.75
N LEU A 495 -0.98 11.49 13.93
CA LEU A 495 -2.07 10.53 14.08
C LEU A 495 -3.35 10.97 13.34
N LEU A 496 -3.74 12.24 13.49
CA LEU A 496 -4.88 12.79 12.76
C LEU A 496 -4.64 12.77 11.25
N ALA A 497 -3.43 13.12 10.81
CA ALA A 497 -3.05 13.03 9.40
C ALA A 497 -3.08 11.57 8.89
N ASN A 498 -2.67 10.60 9.71
CA ASN A 498 -2.74 9.17 9.39
C ASN A 498 -4.17 8.70 9.24
N GLN A 499 -5.05 9.00 10.20
CA GLN A 499 -6.46 8.63 10.13
C GLN A 499 -7.14 9.20 8.88
N TYR A 500 -6.84 10.46 8.56
CA TYR A 500 -7.35 11.10 7.35
C TYR A 500 -6.84 10.43 6.06
N ARG A 501 -5.55 10.09 6.00
CA ARG A 501 -4.94 9.40 4.86
C ARG A 501 -5.46 7.97 4.71
N ASP A 502 -5.68 7.26 5.82
CA ASP A 502 -6.25 5.92 5.82
C ASP A 502 -7.66 5.91 5.25
N GLN A 503 -8.52 6.85 5.66
CA GLN A 503 -9.87 7.00 5.11
C GLN A 503 -9.83 7.28 3.60
N ARG A 504 -8.94 8.17 3.16
CA ARG A 504 -8.76 8.46 1.72
C ARG A 504 -8.27 7.27 0.94
N HIS A 505 -7.29 6.54 1.48
CA HIS A 505 -6.79 5.32 0.87
C HIS A 505 -7.85 4.24 0.82
N GLU A 506 -8.66 4.06 1.87
CA GLU A 506 -9.79 3.13 1.86
C GLU A 506 -10.79 3.49 0.75
N GLN A 507 -11.17 4.76 0.64
CA GLN A 507 -12.05 5.23 -0.43
C GLN A 507 -11.44 5.07 -1.82
N ALA A 508 -10.13 5.30 -1.97
CA ALA A 508 -9.43 5.11 -3.24
C ALA A 508 -9.28 3.63 -3.59
N PHE A 509 -9.00 2.79 -2.60
CA PHE A 509 -8.90 1.35 -2.75
C PHE A 509 -10.23 0.74 -3.18
N VAL A 510 -11.33 1.10 -2.51
CA VAL A 510 -12.68 0.63 -2.89
C VAL A 510 -13.00 1.02 -4.33
N ARG A 511 -12.67 2.26 -4.73
CA ARG A 511 -12.84 2.72 -6.12
C ARG A 511 -11.98 1.93 -7.10
N ALA A 512 -10.70 1.74 -6.80
CA ALA A 512 -9.79 0.96 -7.64
C ALA A 512 -10.12 -0.54 -7.66
N ALA A 513 -10.75 -1.09 -6.63
CA ALA A 513 -11.20 -2.47 -6.59
C ALA A 513 -12.51 -2.68 -7.38
N ALA A 514 -13.34 -1.64 -7.48
CA ALA A 514 -14.54 -1.65 -8.31
C ALA A 514 -14.20 -1.63 -9.81
N ASP A 515 -13.19 -0.84 -10.20
CA ASP A 515 -12.65 -0.82 -11.57
C ASP A 515 -11.11 -0.79 -11.55
N PRO A 516 -10.46 -1.97 -11.45
CA PRO A 516 -9.00 -2.06 -11.43
C PRO A 516 -8.35 -1.66 -12.76
N LEU A 517 -9.10 -1.76 -13.86
CA LEU A 517 -8.63 -1.36 -15.18
C LEU A 517 -8.53 0.17 -15.28
N ALA A 518 -9.51 0.90 -14.75
CA ALA A 518 -9.46 2.37 -14.70
C ALA A 518 -8.29 2.91 -13.87
N ASP A 519 -7.91 2.26 -12.78
CA ASP A 519 -6.77 2.68 -11.94
C ASP A 519 -5.44 2.62 -12.70
N ARG A 520 -5.29 1.69 -13.65
CA ARG A 520 -4.03 1.47 -14.38
C ARG A 520 -4.00 2.04 -15.79
N LEU A 521 -5.06 1.82 -16.54
CA LEU A 521 -5.16 2.19 -17.94
C LEU A 521 -5.89 3.53 -18.13
N GLY A 522 -6.49 4.06 -17.06
CA GLY A 522 -7.29 5.29 -17.08
C GLY A 522 -8.79 5.01 -17.22
N PRO A 523 -9.65 5.96 -16.84
CA PRO A 523 -11.10 5.76 -16.78
C PRO A 523 -11.78 5.54 -18.14
N ALA A 524 -11.07 5.79 -19.25
CA ALA A 524 -11.56 5.62 -20.60
C ALA A 524 -11.08 4.32 -21.27
N TRP A 525 -10.44 3.40 -20.53
CA TRP A 525 -9.80 2.20 -21.09
C TRP A 525 -10.73 1.42 -22.03
N ASP A 526 -12.00 1.25 -21.67
CA ASP A 526 -12.94 0.49 -22.50
C ASP A 526 -13.19 1.15 -23.87
N LYS A 527 -13.20 2.50 -23.89
CA LYS A 527 -13.28 3.29 -25.12
C LYS A 527 -11.97 3.29 -25.92
N ASP A 528 -10.85 3.28 -25.22
CA ASP A 528 -9.53 3.35 -25.86
C ASP A 528 -9.18 2.01 -26.52
N TYR A 529 -9.62 0.88 -25.94
CA TYR A 529 -9.24 -0.47 -26.38
C TYR A 529 -10.34 -1.23 -27.12
N PHE A 530 -11.58 -1.26 -26.63
CA PHE A 530 -12.61 -2.18 -27.12
C PHE A 530 -13.70 -1.51 -27.97
N GLU A 531 -13.90 -0.21 -27.84
CA GLU A 531 -14.85 0.55 -28.69
C GLU A 531 -14.53 0.51 -30.19
N PRO A 532 -13.25 0.58 -30.65
CA PRO A 532 -12.94 0.41 -32.07
C PRO A 532 -13.43 -0.92 -32.62
N VAL A 533 -13.30 -2.01 -31.85
CA VAL A 533 -13.78 -3.35 -32.24
C VAL A 533 -15.31 -3.39 -32.29
N ARG A 534 -15.99 -2.74 -31.35
CA ARG A 534 -17.46 -2.67 -31.32
C ARG A 534 -18.05 -1.96 -32.54
N ARG A 535 -17.39 -0.91 -33.03
CA ARG A 535 -17.85 -0.19 -34.24
C ARG A 535 -17.84 -1.06 -35.49
N LEU A 536 -16.87 -1.97 -35.60
CA LEU A 536 -16.80 -2.93 -36.71
C LEU A 536 -17.98 -3.92 -36.77
N LEU A 537 -18.72 -4.07 -35.67
CA LEU A 537 -19.92 -4.92 -35.63
C LEU A 537 -21.20 -4.16 -36.02
N GLN A 538 -21.13 -2.83 -36.15
CA GLN A 538 -22.24 -1.96 -36.53
C GLN A 538 -22.19 -1.56 -38.01
N GLU A 539 -21.06 -1.79 -38.67
CA GLU A 539 -20.80 -1.66 -40.11
C GLU A 539 -21.10 -2.97 -40.84
#